data_AF-A0A7V9V1X8-F1
#
_entry.id   AF-A0A7V9V1X8-F1
#
_cell.length_a   1.000
_cell.length_b   1.000
_cell.length_c   1.000
_cell.angle_alpha   90.00
_cell.angle_beta   90.00
_cell.angle_gamma   90.00
#
_symmetry.space_group_name_H-M   'P 1'
#
loop_
_entity.id
_entity.type
_entity.pdbx_description
1 polymer ?
#
loop_
_entity_poly.entity_id
_entity_poly.type
_entity_poly.pdbx_seq_one_letter_code
_entity_poly.pdbx_strand_id
1 'polypeptide(L)'
;MLSSLEIAQQADLRPIGDIAEDIGLLPEEIEQYGRYKAKVDLSVIERLADRPDAKLVNVTAITPTPAGEGKTTTSVSLTQGLGVLGRKPVLCLREASLGPVFGVKGGAAGGGYAQVVPMEDLNLHFTGDLHAITAANNLLSAMIDAHLMHGNELGIDPLSISWRRCLDMNDRSLRDVVTGLGGKANG
;
A
#
# COMPACT_ATOMS: atom_id res chain seq x y z
N MET A 1 -19.43 0.77 -23.44
CA MET A 1 -19.04 -0.12 -22.31
C MET A 1 -18.53 0.79 -21.22
N LEU A 2 -18.96 0.61 -19.97
CA LEU A 2 -18.52 1.47 -18.86
C LEU A 2 -17.02 1.24 -18.60
N SER A 3 -16.32 2.32 -18.25
CA SER A 3 -14.96 2.27 -17.73
C SER A 3 -14.92 1.66 -16.33
N SER A 4 -13.74 1.20 -15.90
CA SER A 4 -13.59 0.61 -14.56
C SER A 4 -13.91 1.62 -13.44
N LEU A 5 -13.60 2.91 -13.65
CA LEU A 5 -13.92 3.97 -12.70
C LEU A 5 -15.43 4.22 -12.60
N GLU A 6 -16.13 4.28 -13.73
CA GLU A 6 -17.59 4.44 -13.74
C GLU A 6 -18.30 3.27 -13.04
N ILE A 7 -17.79 2.05 -13.20
CA ILE A 7 -18.29 0.88 -12.47
C ILE A 7 -18.04 1.04 -10.96
N ALA A 8 -16.85 1.50 -10.55
CA ALA A 8 -16.53 1.72 -9.14
C ALA A 8 -17.42 2.79 -8.49
N GLN A 9 -17.70 3.89 -9.20
CA GLN A 9 -18.52 5.00 -8.71
C GLN A 9 -20.00 4.65 -8.58
N GLN A 10 -20.48 3.67 -9.35
CA GLN A 10 -21.86 3.18 -9.28
C GLN A 10 -22.06 2.08 -8.23
N ALA A 11 -20.98 1.60 -7.57
CA ALA A 11 -21.07 0.54 -6.58
C ALA A 11 -21.74 1.02 -5.29
N ASP A 12 -22.68 0.23 -4.78
CA ASP A 12 -23.24 0.45 -3.45
C ASP A 12 -22.27 -0.10 -2.38
N LEU A 13 -21.63 0.80 -1.65
CA LEU A 13 -20.61 0.45 -0.67
C LEU A 13 -21.23 0.16 0.69
N ARG A 14 -20.95 -1.02 1.21
CA ARG A 14 -21.26 -1.36 2.60
C ARG A 14 -20.33 -0.57 3.55
N PRO A 15 -20.84 -0.05 4.67
CA PRO A 15 -20.00 0.47 5.75
C PRO A 15 -18.93 -0.55 6.15
N ILE A 16 -17.70 -0.09 6.41
CA ILE A 16 -16.59 -0.99 6.71
C ILE A 16 -16.78 -1.73 8.04
N GLY A 17 -17.52 -1.14 8.99
CA GLY A 17 -17.89 -1.78 10.25
C GLY A 17 -18.70 -3.06 10.05
N ASP A 18 -19.70 -3.02 9.17
CA ASP A 18 -20.52 -4.18 8.83
C ASP A 18 -19.69 -5.32 8.21
N ILE A 19 -18.68 -4.96 7.40
CA ILE A 19 -17.75 -5.92 6.79
C ILE A 19 -16.83 -6.52 7.86
N ALA A 20 -16.35 -5.71 8.81
CA ALA A 20 -15.51 -6.15 9.92
C ALA A 20 -16.26 -7.12 10.85
N GLU A 21 -17.53 -6.83 11.15
CA GLU A 21 -18.40 -7.70 11.95
C GLU A 21 -18.61 -9.06 11.27
N ASP A 22 -18.88 -9.09 9.95
CA ASP A 22 -19.09 -10.33 9.18
C ASP A 22 -17.91 -11.31 9.26
N ILE A 23 -16.69 -10.78 9.40
CA ILE A 23 -15.45 -11.57 9.52
C ILE A 23 -15.03 -11.80 10.98
N GLY A 24 -15.79 -11.30 11.95
CA GLY A 24 -15.59 -11.55 13.39
C GLY A 24 -14.59 -10.63 14.09
N LEU A 25 -14.35 -9.43 13.55
CA LEU A 25 -13.64 -8.36 14.25
C LEU A 25 -14.59 -7.64 15.22
N LEU A 26 -14.04 -7.19 16.35
CA LEU A 26 -14.76 -6.41 17.35
C LEU A 26 -14.71 -4.90 16.99
N PRO A 27 -15.70 -4.10 17.41
CA PRO A 27 -15.71 -2.65 17.13
C PRO A 27 -14.46 -1.91 17.59
N GLU A 28 -13.87 -2.31 18.72
CA GLU A 28 -12.64 -1.74 19.29
C GLU A 28 -11.36 -2.17 18.57
N GLU A 29 -11.43 -3.16 17.68
CA GLU A 29 -10.29 -3.68 16.92
C GLU A 29 -10.15 -3.04 15.55
N ILE A 30 -11.01 -2.07 15.23
CA ILE A 30 -10.95 -1.33 13.98
C ILE A 30 -10.86 0.17 14.23
N GLU A 31 -9.96 0.83 13.49
CA GLU A 31 -9.85 2.28 13.44
C GLU A 31 -10.34 2.77 12.08
N GLN A 32 -11.47 3.46 12.04
CA GLN A 32 -12.11 3.88 10.80
C GLN A 32 -11.43 5.10 10.15
N TYR A 33 -11.22 4.99 8.83
CA TYR A 33 -10.74 6.06 7.94
C TYR A 33 -11.88 6.47 7.01
N GLY A 34 -12.80 7.27 7.56
CA GLY A 34 -14.10 7.52 6.94
C GLY A 34 -14.99 6.27 6.99
N ARG A 35 -16.02 6.20 6.15
CA ARG A 35 -17.08 5.18 6.25
C ARG A 35 -16.71 3.79 5.69
N TYR A 36 -15.77 3.74 4.74
CA TYR A 36 -15.55 2.56 3.89
C TYR A 36 -14.15 1.96 3.99
N LYS A 37 -13.33 2.42 4.96
CA LYS A 37 -11.96 1.95 5.17
C LYS A 37 -11.67 1.91 6.67
N ALA A 38 -10.87 0.95 7.10
CA ALA A 38 -10.41 0.88 8.48
C ALA A 38 -9.02 0.23 8.53
N LYS A 39 -8.25 0.58 9.56
CA LYS A 39 -7.11 -0.23 10.01
C LYS A 39 -7.61 -1.25 11.01
N VAL A 40 -6.93 -2.39 11.06
CA VAL A 40 -7.20 -3.46 12.03
C VAL A 40 -6.09 -3.43 13.07
N ASP A 41 -6.47 -3.39 14.35
CA ASP A 41 -5.52 -3.42 15.46
C ASP A 41 -4.80 -4.77 15.54
N LEU A 42 -3.51 -4.75 15.89
CA LEU A 42 -2.69 -5.98 15.91
C LEU A 42 -3.03 -6.92 17.08
N SER A 43 -3.74 -6.44 18.12
CA SER A 43 -4.23 -7.28 19.22
C SER A 43 -5.14 -8.41 18.75
N VAL A 44 -5.74 -8.29 17.57
CA VAL A 44 -6.51 -9.35 16.90
C VAL A 44 -5.68 -10.63 16.74
N ILE A 45 -4.38 -10.50 16.45
CA ILE A 45 -3.47 -11.64 16.27
C ILE A 45 -3.37 -12.44 17.57
N GLU A 46 -3.22 -11.75 18.70
CA GLU A 46 -3.12 -12.38 20.02
C GLU A 46 -4.46 -13.01 20.42
N ARG A 47 -5.57 -12.30 20.22
CA ARG A 47 -6.92 -12.81 20.54
C ARG A 47 -7.27 -14.07 19.75
N LEU A 48 -6.80 -14.17 18.51
CA LEU A 48 -7.11 -15.28 17.61
C LEU A 48 -6.00 -16.33 17.52
N ALA A 49 -4.97 -16.27 18.39
CA ALA A 49 -3.79 -17.13 18.31
C ALA A 49 -4.09 -18.65 18.34
N ASP A 50 -5.15 -19.06 19.06
CA ASP A 50 -5.55 -20.46 19.16
C ASP A 50 -6.41 -20.94 17.97
N ARG A 51 -6.77 -20.06 17.04
CA ARG A 51 -7.58 -20.44 15.88
C ARG A 51 -6.70 -21.08 14.80
N PRO A 52 -7.17 -22.17 14.16
CA PRO A 52 -6.42 -22.78 13.08
C PRO A 52 -6.34 -21.84 11.87
N ASP A 53 -5.18 -21.83 11.22
CA ASP A 53 -4.96 -21.06 10.01
C ASP A 53 -5.96 -21.40 8.90
N ALA A 54 -6.34 -20.38 8.14
CA ALA A 54 -7.14 -20.53 6.94
C ALA A 54 -6.35 -21.24 5.83
N LYS A 55 -7.06 -21.71 4.79
CA LYS A 55 -6.40 -22.20 3.58
C LYS A 55 -5.81 -21.02 2.81
N LEU A 56 -4.51 -21.06 2.56
CA LEU A 56 -3.81 -20.06 1.76
C LEU A 56 -3.88 -20.42 0.27
N VAL A 57 -4.46 -19.53 -0.53
CA VAL A 57 -4.47 -19.64 -1.99
C VAL A 57 -3.63 -18.52 -2.58
N ASN A 58 -2.52 -18.88 -3.24
CA ASN A 58 -1.63 -17.92 -3.89
C ASN A 58 -1.95 -17.82 -5.39
N VAL A 59 -2.29 -16.61 -5.85
CA VAL A 59 -2.55 -16.33 -7.26
C VAL A 59 -1.29 -15.78 -7.92
N THR A 60 -0.78 -16.50 -8.92
CA THR A 60 0.38 -16.10 -9.73
C THR A 60 0.00 -15.97 -11.21
N ALA A 61 0.93 -15.48 -12.02
CA ALA A 61 0.78 -15.35 -13.46
C ALA A 61 2.09 -15.75 -14.17
N ILE A 62 2.01 -15.91 -15.49
CA ILE A 62 3.19 -16.06 -16.36
C ILE A 62 4.03 -14.77 -16.37
N THR A 63 5.18 -14.82 -17.05
CA THR A 63 5.99 -13.62 -17.32
C THR A 63 5.14 -12.52 -17.96
N PRO A 64 5.17 -11.28 -17.44
CA PRO A 64 4.33 -10.19 -17.95
C PRO A 64 4.58 -9.89 -19.43
N THR A 65 3.51 -9.61 -20.15
CA THR A 65 3.48 -9.22 -21.56
C THR A 65 2.76 -7.87 -21.72
N PRO A 66 2.98 -7.14 -22.82
CA PRO A 66 2.26 -5.89 -23.09
C PRO A 66 0.72 -6.04 -23.17
N ALA A 67 0.21 -7.26 -23.40
CA ALA A 67 -1.22 -7.53 -23.45
C ALA A 67 -1.90 -7.46 -22.06
N GLY A 68 -1.14 -7.68 -20.99
CA GLY A 68 -1.63 -7.72 -19.62
C GLY A 68 -2.30 -9.05 -19.26
N GLU A 69 -1.96 -9.57 -18.07
CA GLU A 69 -2.39 -10.93 -17.66
C GLU A 69 -3.62 -10.92 -16.74
N GLY A 70 -4.03 -9.75 -16.23
CA GLY A 70 -5.23 -9.63 -15.40
C GLY A 70 -5.14 -10.28 -14.01
N LYS A 71 -3.92 -10.53 -13.49
CA LYS A 71 -3.70 -11.24 -12.21
C LYS A 71 -4.56 -10.73 -11.05
N THR A 72 -4.60 -9.41 -10.82
CA THR A 72 -5.41 -8.85 -9.73
C THR A 72 -6.90 -9.05 -9.97
N THR A 73 -7.36 -8.87 -11.21
CA THR A 73 -8.75 -9.14 -11.60
C THR A 73 -9.13 -10.59 -11.30
N THR A 74 -8.24 -11.54 -11.58
CA THR A 74 -8.43 -12.96 -11.24
C THR A 74 -8.48 -13.20 -9.74
N SER A 75 -7.61 -12.56 -8.95
CA SER A 75 -7.65 -12.69 -7.48
C SER A 75 -8.96 -12.18 -6.88
N VAL A 76 -9.46 -11.03 -7.37
CA VAL A 76 -10.74 -10.47 -6.92
C VAL A 76 -11.90 -11.35 -7.33
N SER A 77 -11.95 -11.79 -8.60
CA SER A 77 -13.06 -12.63 -9.10
C SER A 77 -13.09 -14.01 -8.45
N LEU A 78 -11.93 -14.60 -8.15
CA LEU A 78 -11.85 -15.85 -7.38
C LEU A 78 -12.43 -15.66 -5.97
N THR A 79 -12.09 -14.57 -5.30
CA THR A 79 -12.61 -14.24 -3.96
C THR A 79 -14.12 -14.06 -4.00
N GLN A 80 -14.64 -13.26 -4.96
CA GLN A 80 -16.08 -13.06 -5.14
C GLN A 80 -16.79 -14.39 -5.44
N GLY A 81 -16.24 -15.22 -6.33
CA GLY A 81 -16.80 -16.52 -6.69
C GLY A 81 -16.87 -17.49 -5.51
N LEU A 82 -15.83 -17.54 -4.68
CA LEU A 82 -15.84 -18.32 -3.43
C LEU A 82 -16.92 -17.83 -2.46
N GLY A 83 -17.14 -16.51 -2.37
CA GLY A 83 -18.22 -15.91 -1.59
C GLY A 83 -19.61 -16.34 -2.08
N VAL A 84 -19.84 -16.34 -3.39
CA VAL A 84 -21.09 -16.83 -4.01
C VAL A 84 -21.34 -18.31 -3.68
N LEU A 85 -20.28 -19.11 -3.58
CA LEU A 85 -20.35 -20.52 -3.17
C LEU A 85 -20.53 -20.73 -1.65
N GLY A 86 -20.77 -19.67 -0.89
CA GLY A 86 -20.98 -19.73 0.56
C GLY A 86 -19.71 -19.96 1.37
N ARG A 87 -18.53 -19.75 0.79
CA ARG A 87 -17.27 -19.71 1.55
C ARG A 87 -17.05 -18.31 2.14
N LYS A 88 -16.15 -18.20 3.12
CA LYS A 88 -15.73 -16.93 3.74
C LYS A 88 -14.28 -16.57 3.35
N PRO A 89 -14.01 -16.23 2.08
CA PRO A 89 -12.67 -15.87 1.64
C PRO A 89 -12.33 -14.43 2.07
N VAL A 90 -11.04 -14.18 2.31
CA VAL A 90 -10.49 -12.83 2.49
C VAL A 90 -9.40 -12.64 1.45
N LEU A 91 -9.44 -11.49 0.77
CA LEU A 91 -8.46 -11.12 -0.24
C LEU A 91 -7.40 -10.20 0.37
N CYS A 92 -6.12 -10.57 0.21
CA CYS A 92 -4.99 -9.71 0.54
C CYS A 92 -4.32 -9.22 -0.75
N LEU A 93 -4.21 -7.90 -0.91
CA LEU A 93 -3.52 -7.24 -2.02
C LEU A 93 -2.44 -6.29 -1.49
N ARG A 94 -1.60 -5.80 -2.40
CA ARG A 94 -0.63 -4.73 -2.12
C ARG A 94 -1.29 -3.38 -2.41
N GLU A 95 -0.98 -2.38 -1.60
CA GLU A 95 -1.24 -0.98 -1.92
C GLU A 95 -0.42 -0.55 -3.15
N ALA A 96 -1.02 0.29 -4.00
CA ALA A 96 -0.33 0.86 -5.15
C ALA A 96 0.45 2.12 -4.73
N SER A 97 1.62 2.30 -5.34
CA SER A 97 2.37 3.56 -5.27
C SER A 97 1.58 4.70 -5.93
N LEU A 98 1.64 5.88 -5.32
CA LEU A 98 0.97 7.11 -5.76
C LEU A 98 1.55 7.62 -7.09
N GLY A 99 2.87 7.66 -7.23
CA GLY A 99 3.55 8.24 -8.39
C GLY A 99 3.06 7.72 -9.75
N PRO A 100 2.98 6.39 -9.97
CA PRO A 100 2.48 5.78 -11.21
C PRO A 100 1.07 6.19 -11.63
N VAL A 101 0.20 6.57 -10.67
CA VAL A 101 -1.19 6.99 -10.94
C VAL A 101 -1.24 8.27 -11.77
N PHE A 102 -0.29 9.17 -11.57
CA PHE A 102 -0.14 10.41 -12.35
C PHE A 102 0.70 10.24 -13.62
N GLY A 103 1.11 9.01 -13.93
CA GLY A 103 1.88 8.67 -15.12
C GLY A 103 1.06 7.83 -16.11
N VAL A 104 1.56 6.63 -16.40
CA VAL A 104 1.02 5.75 -17.45
C VAL A 104 0.08 4.67 -16.89
N LYS A 105 0.10 4.42 -15.58
CA LYS A 105 -0.53 3.24 -14.99
C LYS A 105 -1.81 3.61 -14.22
N GLY A 106 -2.95 3.21 -14.77
CA GLY A 106 -4.24 3.21 -14.07
C GLY A 106 -4.31 2.16 -12.95
N GLY A 107 -5.24 2.37 -12.01
CA GLY A 107 -5.28 1.81 -10.66
C GLY A 107 -5.11 0.30 -10.48
N ALA A 108 -4.62 -0.08 -9.29
CA ALA A 108 -4.12 -1.43 -8.98
C ALA A 108 -5.14 -2.38 -8.32
N ALA A 109 -6.42 -2.03 -8.31
CA ALA A 109 -7.45 -2.72 -7.53
C ALA A 109 -8.32 -3.71 -8.34
N GLY A 110 -7.86 -4.20 -9.49
CA GLY A 110 -8.62 -5.10 -10.38
C GLY A 110 -9.19 -4.38 -11.61
N GLY A 111 -10.25 -4.92 -12.22
CA GLY A 111 -10.85 -4.32 -13.42
C GLY A 111 -12.22 -4.89 -13.77
N GLY A 112 -13.03 -4.11 -14.51
CA GLY A 112 -14.40 -4.50 -14.84
C GLY A 112 -15.27 -4.62 -13.58
N TYR A 113 -16.02 -5.70 -13.40
CA TYR A 113 -16.83 -5.94 -12.19
C TYR A 113 -16.08 -6.65 -11.05
N ALA A 114 -14.81 -6.99 -11.27
CA ALA A 114 -13.93 -7.61 -10.27
C ALA A 114 -12.92 -6.58 -9.77
N GLN A 115 -13.35 -5.77 -8.81
CA GLN A 115 -12.57 -4.67 -8.24
C GLN A 115 -12.62 -4.64 -6.71
N VAL A 116 -11.61 -4.03 -6.10
CA VAL A 116 -11.64 -3.53 -4.73
C VAL A 116 -11.94 -2.03 -4.76
N VAL A 117 -12.79 -1.59 -3.85
CA VAL A 117 -13.33 -0.21 -3.77
C VAL A 117 -13.27 0.28 -2.32
N PRO A 118 -13.15 1.60 -2.06
CA PRO A 118 -13.19 2.73 -3.01
C PRO A 118 -11.90 2.91 -3.82
N MET A 119 -12.02 2.91 -5.15
CA MET A 119 -10.87 2.93 -6.08
C MET A 119 -10.04 4.21 -5.99
N GLU A 120 -10.68 5.36 -5.79
CA GLU A 120 -10.00 6.67 -5.73
C GLU A 120 -9.07 6.74 -4.51
N ASP A 121 -9.56 6.32 -3.34
CA ASP A 121 -8.75 6.30 -2.12
C ASP A 121 -7.56 5.35 -2.23
N LEU A 122 -7.78 4.14 -2.79
CA LEU A 122 -6.76 3.11 -2.99
C LEU A 122 -5.60 3.55 -3.91
N ASN A 123 -5.86 4.50 -4.80
CA ASN A 123 -4.86 5.00 -5.75
C ASN A 123 -4.21 6.31 -5.29
N LEU A 124 -4.68 6.91 -4.20
CA LEU A 124 -4.15 8.17 -3.69
C LEU A 124 -3.46 7.96 -2.35
N HIS A 125 -3.93 8.62 -1.30
CA HIS A 125 -3.28 8.58 0.01
C HIS A 125 -3.70 7.38 0.86
N PHE A 126 -4.75 6.67 0.43
CA PHE A 126 -5.39 5.57 1.13
C PHE A 126 -5.51 5.79 2.65
N THR A 127 -4.71 5.10 3.47
CA THR A 127 -4.65 5.28 4.93
C THR A 127 -3.35 5.91 5.42
N GLY A 128 -2.48 6.35 4.50
CA GLY A 128 -1.24 7.06 4.78
C GLY A 128 0.00 6.18 4.95
N ASP A 129 -0.07 4.90 4.62
CA ASP A 129 1.01 3.94 4.90
C ASP A 129 2.30 4.28 4.15
N LEU A 130 2.21 4.60 2.86
CA LEU A 130 3.37 5.02 2.08
C LEU A 130 3.95 6.36 2.54
N HIS A 131 3.12 7.26 3.10
CA HIS A 131 3.60 8.50 3.71
C HIS A 131 4.40 8.22 4.98
N ALA A 132 3.92 7.32 5.83
CA ALA A 132 4.62 6.90 7.04
C ALA A 132 5.96 6.23 6.72
N ILE A 133 6.00 5.35 5.71
CA ILE A 133 7.24 4.72 5.22
C ILE A 133 8.21 5.78 4.69
N THR A 134 7.72 6.74 3.89
CA THR A 134 8.54 7.84 3.35
C THR A 134 9.12 8.70 4.48
N ALA A 135 8.32 9.04 5.49
CA ALA A 135 8.75 9.82 6.65
C ALA A 135 9.84 9.08 7.45
N ALA A 136 9.64 7.79 7.75
CA ALA A 136 10.62 6.98 8.46
C ALA A 136 11.94 6.84 7.68
N ASN A 137 11.87 6.58 6.37
CA ASN A 137 13.06 6.47 5.52
C ASN A 137 13.89 7.76 5.53
N ASN A 138 13.20 8.89 5.34
CA ASN A 138 13.85 10.19 5.22
C ASN A 138 14.31 10.76 6.57
N LEU A 139 13.67 10.37 7.67
CA LEU A 139 14.17 10.65 9.01
C LEU A 139 15.54 9.99 9.21
N LEU A 140 15.69 8.71 8.85
CA LEU A 140 17.00 8.04 8.94
C LEU A 140 18.05 8.72 8.06
N SER A 141 17.71 9.12 6.83
CA SER A 141 18.62 9.90 5.98
C SER A 141 19.04 11.21 6.64
N ALA A 142 18.11 11.95 7.25
CA ALA A 142 18.40 13.19 7.95
C ALA A 142 19.28 12.97 9.19
N MET A 143 19.07 11.88 9.93
CA MET A 143 19.90 11.52 11.09
C MET A 143 21.33 11.17 10.69
N ILE A 144 21.52 10.48 9.55
CA ILE A 144 22.85 10.18 9.02
C ILE A 144 23.59 11.49 8.67
N ASP A 145 22.96 12.39 7.93
CA ASP A 145 23.58 13.67 7.56
C ASP A 145 23.87 14.55 8.79
N ALA A 146 22.95 14.58 9.77
CA ALA A 146 23.16 15.28 11.02
C ALA A 146 24.34 14.71 11.81
N HIS A 147 24.48 13.37 11.84
CA HIS A 147 25.61 12.71 12.49
C HIS A 147 26.96 13.07 11.83
N LEU A 148 27.01 13.14 10.49
CA LEU A 148 28.21 13.62 9.77
C LEU A 148 28.56 15.06 10.16
N MET A 149 27.56 15.95 10.20
CA MET A 149 27.74 17.36 10.54
C MET A 149 28.18 17.58 12.00
N HIS A 150 27.68 16.77 12.93
CA HIS A 150 27.90 16.93 14.38
C HIS A 150 29.10 16.16 14.94
N GLY A 151 30.06 15.77 14.09
CA GLY A 151 31.36 15.26 14.53
C GLY A 151 31.69 13.87 14.04
N ASN A 152 30.75 13.18 13.38
CA ASN A 152 30.96 11.88 12.73
C ASN A 152 31.71 10.86 13.61
N GLU A 153 31.28 10.70 14.87
CA GLU A 153 31.98 9.86 15.85
C GLU A 153 32.09 8.38 15.42
N LEU A 154 31.17 7.93 14.57
CA LEU A 154 31.14 6.60 13.97
C LEU A 154 32.12 6.42 12.80
N GLY A 155 32.79 7.48 12.36
CA GLY A 155 33.75 7.41 11.25
C GLY A 155 33.12 6.99 9.91
N ILE A 156 31.87 7.41 9.65
CA ILE A 156 31.17 7.10 8.41
C ILE A 156 31.86 7.81 7.25
N ASP A 157 32.23 7.08 6.20
CA ASP A 157 32.69 7.66 4.94
C ASP A 157 31.48 8.10 4.11
N PRO A 158 31.29 9.42 3.86
CA PRO A 158 30.13 9.93 3.12
C PRO A 158 30.00 9.37 1.70
N LEU A 159 31.11 8.96 1.07
CA LEU A 159 31.10 8.39 -0.29
C LEU A 159 30.65 6.93 -0.34
N SER A 160 30.55 6.28 0.82
CA SER A 160 30.16 4.87 0.97
C SER A 160 28.73 4.65 1.44
N ILE A 161 27.97 5.72 1.70
CA ILE A 161 26.60 5.65 2.20
C ILE A 161 25.70 5.04 1.12
N SER A 162 25.17 3.85 1.40
CA SER A 162 24.22 3.17 0.52
C SER A 162 22.75 3.55 0.80
N TRP A 163 22.46 4.16 1.96
CA TRP A 163 21.12 4.58 2.34
C TRP A 163 20.69 5.85 1.58
N ARG A 164 19.51 5.83 0.97
CA ARG A 164 19.03 6.92 0.10
C ARG A 164 17.71 7.49 0.61
N ARG A 165 17.47 8.76 0.33
CA ARG A 165 16.14 9.36 0.48
C ARG A 165 15.17 8.76 -0.54
N CYS A 166 13.88 8.78 -0.21
CA CYS A 166 12.82 8.31 -1.10
C CYS A 166 11.66 9.31 -1.15
N LEU A 167 10.87 9.20 -2.22
CA LEU A 167 9.65 9.95 -2.44
C LEU A 167 8.73 9.07 -3.29
N ASP A 168 7.44 9.00 -2.95
CA ASP A 168 6.46 8.26 -3.73
C ASP A 168 5.96 9.06 -4.94
N MET A 169 6.89 9.46 -5.80
CA MET A 169 6.66 10.24 -7.03
C MET A 169 7.54 9.74 -8.16
N ASN A 170 7.05 9.87 -9.39
CA ASN A 170 7.83 9.59 -10.59
C ASN A 170 8.78 10.74 -10.94
N ASP A 171 9.77 11.01 -10.09
CA ASP A 171 10.73 12.09 -10.29
C ASP A 171 12.12 11.56 -10.71
N ARG A 172 12.42 11.69 -12.01
CA ARG A 172 13.72 11.25 -12.55
C ARG A 172 14.87 12.17 -12.18
N SER A 173 14.60 13.41 -11.78
CA SER A 173 15.65 14.41 -11.47
C SER A 173 16.40 14.07 -10.18
N LEU A 174 15.77 13.30 -9.29
CA LEU A 174 16.34 12.88 -7.99
C LEU A 174 17.13 11.56 -8.06
N ARG A 175 17.37 11.02 -9.26
CA ARG A 175 18.11 9.76 -9.43
C ARG A 175 19.57 9.86 -9.02
N ASP A 176 20.22 10.98 -9.30
CA ASP A 176 21.62 11.22 -8.99
C ASP A 176 21.77 12.68 -8.61
N VAL A 177 22.04 12.94 -7.32
CA VAL A 177 22.07 14.30 -6.76
C VAL A 177 23.25 14.46 -5.82
N VAL A 178 23.76 15.69 -5.73
CA VAL A 178 24.71 16.11 -4.69
C VAL A 178 23.95 16.96 -3.68
N THR A 179 24.08 16.62 -2.39
CA THR A 179 23.43 17.33 -1.27
C THR A 179 24.50 17.88 -0.30
N GLY A 180 24.10 18.65 0.71
CA GLY A 180 25.04 19.24 1.67
C GLY A 180 25.88 20.40 1.11
N LEU A 181 25.38 21.08 0.07
CA LEU A 181 26.06 22.22 -0.54
C LEU A 181 25.77 23.52 0.22
N GLY A 182 26.60 24.54 0.02
CA GLY A 182 26.39 25.87 0.62
C GLY A 182 27.24 26.15 1.87
N GLY A 183 28.31 25.37 2.09
CA GLY A 183 29.29 25.59 3.15
C GLY A 183 28.92 24.92 4.48
N LYS A 184 29.82 25.05 5.47
CA LYS A 184 29.82 24.29 6.75
C LYS A 184 28.50 24.30 7.54
N ALA A 185 27.65 25.30 7.34
CA ALA A 185 26.37 25.40 8.04
C ALA A 185 25.26 24.53 7.40
N ASN A 186 25.45 24.03 6.18
CA ASN A 186 24.41 23.41 5.34
C ASN A 186 24.69 21.93 5.01
N GLY A 187 25.68 21.33 5.65
CA GLY A 187 26.21 19.99 5.36
C GLY A 187 27.66 19.87 5.77
#